data_AF-A1ZAZ9-F1
#
_entry.id   AF-A1ZAZ9-F1
#
_cell.length_a   1.000
_cell.length_b   1.000
_cell.length_c   1.000
_cell.angle_alpha   90.00
_cell.angle_beta   90.00
_cell.angle_gamma   90.00
#
_symmetry.space_group_name_H-M   'P 1'
#
loop_
_entity.id
_entity.type
_entity.pdbx_description
1 polymer ?
#
loop_
_entity_poly.entity_id
_entity_poly.type
_entity_poly.pdbx_seq_one_letter_code
_entity_poly.pdbx_strand_id
1 'polypeptide(L)' 'MDSQAPIDDLLLDIVDNAWRMEVLPFDQILVPREKLPDPEADGGDSHLTVSEQEQKWTDLALGSLAPDAALIDQLNITSI' A
#
# COMPACT_ATOMS: atom_id res chain seq x y z
N MET A 1 19.55 47.67 -0.89
CA MET A 1 18.12 47.29 -0.93
C MET A 1 18.01 45.99 -0.19
N ASP A 2 17.27 45.95 0.91
CA ASP A 2 17.18 44.76 1.77
C ASP A 2 16.40 43.59 1.12
N SER A 3 15.80 43.86 -0.04
CA SER A 3 15.12 42.87 -0.88
C SER A 3 16.05 41.98 -1.69
N GLN A 4 17.36 42.29 -1.78
CA GLN A 4 18.33 41.46 -2.48
C GLN A 4 19.27 40.79 -1.47
N ALA A 5 19.23 39.47 -1.42
CA ALA A 5 20.18 38.70 -0.62
C ALA A 5 21.60 38.88 -1.19
N PRO A 6 22.62 39.04 -0.33
CA PRO A 6 24.00 39.04 -0.77
C PRO A 6 24.34 37.68 -1.40
N ILE A 7 25.02 37.73 -2.53
CA ILE A 7 25.40 36.56 -3.32
C ILE A 7 26.88 36.27 -3.02
N ASP A 8 27.24 35.00 -2.85
CA ASP A 8 28.63 34.58 -2.65
C ASP A 8 29.26 34.18 -4.01
N ASP A 9 30.18 35.01 -4.49
CA ASP A 9 30.83 34.85 -5.79
C ASP A 9 31.66 33.55 -5.88
N LEU A 10 32.21 33.07 -4.77
CA LEU A 10 32.98 31.82 -4.74
C LEU A 10 32.07 30.60 -4.94
N LEU A 11 30.88 30.62 -4.34
CA LEU A 11 29.90 29.55 -4.53
C LEU A 11 29.39 29.52 -5.96
N LEU A 12 29.28 30.67 -6.63
CA LEU A 12 28.91 30.70 -8.05
C LEU A 12 29.99 30.14 -8.99
N ASP A 13 31.25 30.27 -8.63
CA ASP A 13 32.39 29.76 -9.42
C ASP A 13 32.56 28.24 -9.26
N ILE A 14 32.24 27.70 -8.08
CA ILE A 14 32.35 26.26 -7.77
C ILE A 14 31.20 25.46 -8.38
N VAL A 15 29.98 26.00 -8.38
CA VAL A 15 28.78 25.28 -8.85
C VAL A 15 28.64 25.40 -10.36
N ASP A 16 28.82 24.29 -11.07
CA ASP A 16 28.63 24.24 -12.52
C ASP A 16 27.14 24.24 -12.93
N ASN A 17 26.89 24.46 -14.22
CA ASN A 17 25.52 24.52 -14.72
C ASN A 17 24.81 23.16 -14.70
N ALA A 18 25.55 22.06 -14.71
CA ALA A 18 24.97 20.73 -14.57
C ALA A 18 24.37 20.57 -13.17
N TRP A 19 25.14 20.85 -12.13
CA TRP A 19 24.71 20.75 -10.73
C TRP A 19 23.56 21.73 -10.40
N ARG A 20 23.52 22.92 -11.01
CA ARG A 20 22.38 23.85 -10.86
C ARG A 20 21.07 23.33 -11.43
N MET A 21 21.14 22.49 -12.45
CA MET A 21 19.98 21.98 -13.19
C MET A 21 19.59 20.57 -12.73
N GLU A 22 20.41 19.93 -11.91
CA GLU A 22 20.12 18.63 -11.33
C GLU A 22 18.90 18.70 -10.43
N VAL A 23 18.02 17.71 -10.59
CA VAL A 23 16.82 17.52 -9.77
C VAL A 23 16.94 16.15 -9.12
N LEU A 24 16.67 16.09 -7.81
CA LEU A 24 16.66 14.81 -7.10
C LEU A 24 15.59 13.88 -7.69
N PRO A 25 15.90 12.58 -7.83
CA PRO A 25 14.92 11.61 -8.31
C PRO A 25 13.75 11.49 -7.33
N PHE A 26 12.57 11.17 -7.87
CA PHE A 26 11.39 10.83 -7.06
C PHE A 26 11.54 9.39 -6.55
N ASP A 27 12.08 9.25 -5.36
CA ASP A 27 12.24 7.94 -4.73
C ASP A 27 10.92 7.42 -4.15
N GLN A 28 10.81 6.09 -4.06
CA GLN A 28 9.63 5.42 -3.51
C GLN A 28 9.77 5.28 -1.99
N ILE A 29 8.67 5.49 -1.28
CA ILE A 29 8.62 5.24 0.16
C ILE A 29 8.22 3.78 0.44
N LEU A 30 8.77 3.20 1.51
CA LEU A 30 8.32 1.91 2.01
C LEU A 30 6.96 2.09 2.70
N VAL A 31 5.90 1.68 2.03
CA VAL A 31 4.55 1.68 2.59
C VAL A 31 4.28 0.33 3.26
N PRO A 32 3.92 0.29 4.56
CA PRO A 32 3.52 -0.94 5.22
C PRO A 32 2.22 -1.48 4.61
N ARG A 33 2.35 -2.52 3.78
CA ARG A 33 1.24 -3.14 3.05
C ARG A 33 0.15 -3.68 3.97
N GLU A 34 0.52 -4.07 5.18
CA GLU A 34 -0.36 -4.63 6.20
C GLU A 34 -1.37 -3.60 6.73
N LYS A 35 -1.01 -2.31 6.62
CA LYS A 35 -1.84 -1.15 7.00
C LYS A 35 -2.60 -0.55 5.82
N LEU A 36 -2.54 -1.18 4.66
CA LEU A 36 -3.33 -0.76 3.51
C LEU A 36 -4.58 -1.64 3.40
N PRO A 37 -5.71 -1.10 2.90
CA PRO A 37 -6.84 -1.90 2.52
C PRO A 37 -6.49 -2.84 1.37
N ASP A 38 -7.05 -4.05 1.40
CA ASP A 38 -6.88 -5.01 0.31
C ASP A 38 -7.64 -4.53 -0.94
N PRO A 39 -6.95 -4.30 -2.08
CA PRO A 39 -7.61 -3.91 -3.32
C PRO A 39 -8.56 -4.98 -3.88
N GLU A 40 -8.42 -6.24 -3.49
CA GLU A 40 -9.24 -7.36 -3.95
C GLU A 40 -10.38 -7.73 -2.97
N ALA A 41 -10.54 -6.99 -1.86
CA ALA A 41 -11.60 -7.26 -0.89
C ALA A 41 -12.99 -7.02 -1.49
N ASP A 42 -13.69 -8.11 -1.81
CA ASP A 42 -15.10 -8.10 -2.23
C ASP A 42 -16.03 -7.87 -1.02
N GLY A 43 -17.01 -6.98 -1.18
CA GLY A 43 -18.09 -6.73 -0.20
C GLY A 43 -17.66 -6.15 1.17
N GLY A 44 -17.98 -4.88 1.42
CA GLY A 44 -18.11 -4.28 2.77
C GLY A 44 -16.83 -4.03 3.58
N ASP A 45 -15.82 -4.89 3.44
CA ASP A 45 -14.56 -4.84 4.21
C ASP A 45 -13.43 -4.10 3.48
N SER A 46 -13.69 -3.54 2.29
CA SER A 46 -12.72 -2.77 1.49
C SER A 46 -12.20 -1.49 2.17
N HIS A 47 -12.75 -1.12 3.33
CA HIS A 47 -12.28 0.01 4.14
C HIS A 47 -11.32 -0.40 5.27
N LEU A 48 -11.21 -1.70 5.55
CA LEU A 48 -10.35 -2.25 6.59
C LEU A 48 -8.99 -2.62 6.02
N THR A 49 -7.95 -2.48 6.84
CA THR A 49 -6.60 -2.92 6.48
C THR A 49 -6.49 -4.45 6.53
N VAL A 50 -5.53 -5.02 5.79
CA VAL A 50 -5.29 -6.48 5.78
C VAL A 50 -5.13 -7.03 7.21
N SER A 51 -4.36 -6.33 8.07
CA SER A 51 -4.20 -6.75 9.47
C SER A 51 -5.46 -6.70 10.32
N GLU A 52 -6.41 -5.82 10.00
CA GLU A 52 -7.70 -5.74 10.72
C GLU A 52 -8.66 -6.84 10.26
N GLN A 53 -8.63 -7.20 8.97
CA GLN A 53 -9.42 -8.30 8.44
C GLN A 53 -9.01 -9.65 9.04
N GLU A 54 -7.71 -9.90 9.20
CA GLU A 54 -7.17 -11.12 9.83
C GLU A 54 -7.60 -11.30 11.29
N GLN A 55 -7.96 -10.21 11.99
CA GLN A 55 -8.46 -10.28 13.36
C GLN A 55 -9.94 -10.66 13.45
N LYS A 56 -10.68 -10.64 12.34
CA LYS A 56 -12.08 -11.09 12.32
C LYS A 56 -12.15 -12.61 12.35
N TRP A 57 -12.90 -13.13 13.31
CA TRP A 57 -13.30 -14.54 13.30
C TRP A 57 -14.49 -14.72 12.36
N THR A 58 -14.22 -15.24 11.18
CA THR A 58 -15.23 -15.53 10.15
C THR A 58 -15.77 -16.95 10.23
N ASP A 59 -15.12 -17.84 11.01
CA ASP A 59 -15.59 -19.21 11.19
C ASP A 59 -16.76 -19.28 12.16
N LEU A 60 -17.92 -19.65 11.62
CA LEU A 60 -19.16 -19.86 12.38
C LEU A 60 -19.43 -21.34 12.67
N ALA A 61 -18.51 -22.25 12.32
CA ALA A 61 -18.64 -23.70 12.48
C ALA A 61 -19.95 -24.31 11.89
N LEU A 62 -20.57 -23.63 10.91
CA LEU A 62 -21.84 -24.03 10.31
C LEU A 62 -21.73 -25.37 9.56
N GLY A 63 -20.53 -25.77 9.15
CA GLY A 63 -20.27 -27.09 8.55
C GLY A 63 -20.62 -28.26 9.48
N SER A 64 -20.69 -28.03 10.80
CA SER A 64 -21.12 -29.05 11.76
C SER A 64 -22.63 -29.31 11.74
N LEU A 65 -23.43 -28.35 11.25
CA LEU A 65 -24.89 -28.42 11.25
C LEU A 65 -25.43 -29.20 10.03
N ALA A 66 -24.66 -29.28 8.94
CA ALA A 66 -25.04 -29.96 7.71
C ALA A 66 -23.81 -30.51 6.96
N PRO A 67 -23.22 -31.63 7.42
CA PRO A 67 -21.99 -32.19 6.84
C PRO A 67 -22.14 -32.58 5.35
N ASP A 68 -23.32 -33.01 4.92
CA ASP A 68 -23.59 -33.37 3.52
C ASP A 68 -23.67 -32.16 2.57
N ALA A 69 -24.07 -30.98 3.06
CA ALA A 69 -24.12 -29.76 2.24
C ALA A 69 -22.71 -29.17 2.01
N ALA A 70 -21.84 -29.27 3.01
CA ALA A 70 -20.46 -28.76 2.93
C ALA A 70 -19.56 -29.53 1.94
N LEU A 71 -19.89 -30.80 1.64
CA LEU A 71 -19.18 -31.58 0.62
C LEU A 71 -19.51 -31.13 -0.81
N ILE A 72 -20.72 -30.60 -1.03
CA ILE A 72 -21.18 -30.21 -2.37
C ILE A 72 -20.47 -28.93 -2.83
N ASP A 73 -20.21 -27.98 -1.92
CA ASP A 73 -19.45 -26.76 -2.25
C ASP A 73 -17.94 -27.04 -2.49
N GLN A 74 -17.33 -27.98 -1.76
CA GLN A 74 -15.91 -28.34 -1.97
C GLN A 74 -15.63 -29.01 -3.33
N LEU A 75 -16.57 -29.83 -3.82
CA LEU A 75 -16.43 -30.48 -5.14
C LEU A 75 -16.59 -29.48 -6.30
N ASN A 76 -17.34 -28.40 -6.10
CA ASN A 76 -17.54 -27.36 -7.10
C ASN A 76 -16.30 -26.44 -7.23
N ILE A 77 -15.60 -26.16 -6.12
CA ILE A 77 -14.36 -25.35 -6.11
C ILE A 77 -13.18 -26.06 -6.79
N THR A 78 -13.14 -27.40 -6.74
CA THR A 78 -12.04 -28.20 -7.31
C THR A 78 -12.20 -28.46 -8.81
N SER A 79 -13.36 -28.17 -9.40
CA SER A 79 -13.71 -28.52 -10.78
C SER A 79 -13.53 -27.37 -11.79
N ILE A 80 -12.77 -26.32 -11.45
CA ILE A 80 -12.43 -25.20 -12.33
C ILE A 80 -10.91 -25.07 -12.46
#